data_AF-A0A843JC07-F1
#
_entry.id   AF-A0A843JC07-F1
#
_cell.length_a   1.000
_cell.length_b   1.000
_cell.length_c   1.000
_cell.angle_alpha   90.00
_cell.angle_beta   90.00
_cell.angle_gamma   90.00
#
_symmetry.space_group_name_H-M   'P 1'
#
loop_
_entity.id
_entity.type
_entity.pdbx_description
1 polymer ?
#
loop_
_entity_poly.entity_id
_entity_poly.type
_entity_poly.pdbx_seq_one_letter_code
_entity_poly.pdbx_strand_id
1 'polypeptide(L)'
;MKYRTLGKTGEKVSILGFGAMRLPHFETNDQIDKEKSDEILSYGIENGINLIDTAYSYHANNLSGKGKCEEYLGNFLYDNSYRDEILLSTKLPSWLINSKEDMENIFEEQLNDLKTDSIDLYMLHSLNEDTWKKFREINIFEFMDELLDSGRVKHIGFSAHTEMDWIVDIVDDYERFEFALTQLNYLDERYQSGREGVEYLSYHNLGTMIMEPLRGGRLVQNVPQDIMELWDMAEEKRTPLEWAFQYLWNMEEVNTVLSGMNSLEQVKENIEIANRSEINSISENDLELIKEVAWEYKQRKGNDCTGCGYCMPCPHGVDVAGCFREYNVAK
;
A
#
# COMPACT_ATOMS: atom_id res chain seq x y z
N MET A 1 18.63 -3.02 -6.26
CA MET A 1 17.49 -2.23 -5.75
C MET A 1 17.94 -0.81 -5.43
N LYS A 2 17.07 0.20 -5.63
CA LYS A 2 17.28 1.59 -5.16
C LYS A 2 16.59 1.78 -3.80
N TYR A 3 17.15 2.64 -2.94
CA TYR A 3 16.66 2.87 -1.58
C TYR A 3 16.49 4.36 -1.27
N ARG A 4 15.49 4.70 -0.45
CA ARG A 4 15.22 6.04 0.08
C ARG A 4 15.13 6.00 1.60
N THR A 5 15.33 7.15 2.24
CA THR A 5 15.04 7.28 3.67
C THR A 5 13.54 7.47 3.85
N LEU A 6 12.93 6.73 4.77
CA LEU A 6 11.50 6.84 5.09
C LEU A 6 11.25 8.00 6.07
N GLY A 7 11.23 9.23 5.56
CA GLY A 7 11.00 10.44 6.37
C GLY A 7 11.85 10.50 7.65
N LYS A 8 11.22 10.84 8.78
CA LYS A 8 11.89 10.96 10.08
C LYS A 8 12.20 9.64 10.79
N THR A 9 11.76 8.49 10.29
CA THR A 9 12.14 7.18 10.89
C THR A 9 13.65 6.93 10.77
N GLY A 10 14.27 7.47 9.71
CA GLY A 10 15.67 7.22 9.38
C GLY A 10 15.94 5.89 8.66
N GLU A 11 14.93 5.02 8.57
CA GLU A 11 15.04 3.71 7.93
C GLU A 11 15.28 3.83 6.42
N LYS A 12 16.10 2.92 5.88
CA LYS A 12 16.34 2.83 4.44
C LYS A 12 15.38 1.82 3.84
N VAL A 13 14.38 2.30 3.08
CA VAL A 13 13.40 1.47 2.39
C VAL A 13 13.72 1.36 0.91
N SER A 14 13.56 0.16 0.36
CA SER A 14 13.54 -0.08 -1.08
C SER A 14 12.40 0.71 -1.72
N ILE A 15 12.63 1.29 -2.91
CA ILE A 15 11.57 2.09 -3.57
C ILE A 15 10.37 1.23 -4.02
N LEU A 16 10.57 -0.08 -4.13
CA LEU A 16 9.53 -1.09 -4.34
C LEU A 16 9.38 -1.93 -3.07
N GLY A 17 8.25 -1.79 -2.38
CA GLY A 17 7.86 -2.66 -1.27
C GLY A 17 6.88 -3.75 -1.71
N PHE A 18 6.89 -4.86 -0.98
CA PHE A 18 6.02 -6.01 -1.26
C PHE A 18 4.68 -5.86 -0.54
N GLY A 19 3.59 -5.66 -1.28
CA GLY A 19 2.23 -5.64 -0.72
C GLY A 19 1.64 -7.04 -0.65
N ALA A 20 1.51 -7.61 0.56
CA ALA A 20 1.11 -9.00 0.76
C ALA A 20 -0.41 -9.27 0.66
N MET A 21 -1.24 -8.25 0.40
CA MET A 21 -2.69 -8.41 0.20
C MET A 21 -3.05 -9.29 -1.00
N ARG A 22 -2.15 -9.38 -2.00
CA ARG A 22 -2.39 -10.07 -3.27
C ARG A 22 -1.48 -11.29 -3.45
N LEU A 23 -1.04 -11.91 -2.34
CA LEU A 23 -0.28 -13.14 -2.44
C LEU A 23 -1.05 -14.19 -3.28
N PRO A 24 -0.33 -15.01 -4.06
CA PRO A 24 -0.93 -16.13 -4.77
C PRO A 24 -1.84 -16.94 -3.86
N HIS A 25 -3.06 -17.22 -4.31
CA HIS A 25 -4.05 -18.01 -3.59
C HIS A 25 -4.86 -18.86 -4.56
N PHE A 26 -5.45 -19.93 -4.05
CA PHE A 26 -6.34 -20.78 -4.82
C PHE A 26 -7.73 -20.14 -4.89
N GLU A 27 -8.27 -19.97 -6.11
CA GLU A 27 -9.61 -19.39 -6.35
C GLU A 27 -10.74 -20.17 -5.66
N THR A 28 -10.50 -21.43 -5.30
CA THR A 28 -11.51 -22.32 -4.72
C THR A 28 -11.79 -22.04 -3.24
N ASN A 29 -10.84 -21.45 -2.50
CA ASN A 29 -10.94 -21.28 -1.05
C ASN A 29 -10.14 -20.10 -0.47
N ASP A 30 -9.60 -19.21 -1.31
CA ASP A 30 -8.76 -18.06 -0.96
C ASP A 30 -7.53 -18.41 -0.08
N GLN A 31 -7.16 -19.70 -0.02
CA GLN A 31 -6.00 -20.16 0.70
C GLN A 31 -4.74 -19.76 -0.05
N ILE A 32 -3.77 -19.19 0.67
CA ILE A 32 -2.47 -18.80 0.13
C ILE A 32 -1.77 -20.04 -0.47
N ASP A 33 -1.37 -19.92 -1.73
CA ASP A 33 -0.56 -20.90 -2.45
C ASP A 33 0.88 -20.73 -1.98
N LYS A 34 1.27 -21.53 -0.97
CA LYS A 34 2.57 -21.44 -0.29
C LYS A 34 3.73 -21.56 -1.25
N GLU A 35 3.69 -22.49 -2.21
CA GLU A 35 4.83 -22.75 -3.10
C GLU A 35 5.13 -21.51 -3.95
N LYS A 36 4.11 -20.93 -4.58
CA LYS A 36 4.26 -19.71 -5.38
C LYS A 36 4.57 -18.49 -4.52
N SER A 37 3.93 -18.38 -3.36
CA SER A 37 4.11 -17.24 -2.47
C SER A 37 5.54 -17.21 -1.90
N ASP A 38 6.08 -18.37 -1.52
CA ASP A 38 7.47 -18.50 -1.06
C ASP A 38 8.43 -18.10 -2.18
N GLU A 39 8.22 -18.62 -3.41
CA GLU A 39 9.08 -18.32 -4.57
C GLU A 39 9.17 -16.82 -4.85
N ILE A 40 8.03 -16.12 -4.90
CA ILE A 40 8.01 -14.69 -5.23
C ILE A 40 8.55 -13.81 -4.10
N LEU A 41 8.30 -14.19 -2.84
CA LEU A 41 8.81 -13.46 -1.67
C LEU A 41 10.32 -13.63 -1.54
N SER A 42 10.83 -14.87 -1.61
CA SER A 42 12.27 -15.13 -1.56
C SER A 42 13.00 -14.41 -2.69
N TYR A 43 12.49 -14.49 -3.92
CA TYR A 43 13.10 -13.79 -5.05
C TYR A 43 13.12 -12.27 -4.82
N GLY A 44 12.04 -11.70 -4.29
CA GLY A 44 11.96 -10.27 -3.97
C GLY A 44 13.03 -9.84 -2.95
N ILE A 45 13.12 -10.56 -1.83
CA ILE A 45 14.08 -10.30 -0.74
C ILE A 45 15.51 -10.44 -1.24
N GLU A 46 15.83 -11.54 -1.90
CA GLU A 46 17.16 -11.84 -2.45
C GLU A 46 17.61 -10.80 -3.50
N ASN A 47 16.68 -10.09 -4.13
CA ASN A 47 16.96 -9.03 -5.10
C ASN A 47 16.79 -7.61 -4.53
N GLY A 48 16.70 -7.50 -3.20
CA GLY A 48 16.86 -6.27 -2.43
C GLY A 48 15.56 -5.59 -1.99
N ILE A 49 14.38 -6.17 -2.23
CA ILE A 49 13.17 -5.68 -1.56
C ILE A 49 13.34 -5.94 -0.07
N ASN A 50 13.25 -4.87 0.73
CA ASN A 50 13.45 -4.94 2.17
C ASN A 50 12.25 -4.42 2.98
N LEU A 51 11.08 -4.31 2.35
CA LEU A 51 9.85 -3.89 3.01
C LEU A 51 8.73 -4.84 2.59
N ILE A 52 8.13 -5.51 3.58
CA ILE A 52 6.96 -6.36 3.38
C ILE A 52 5.81 -5.78 4.19
N ASP A 53 4.73 -5.45 3.50
CA ASP A 53 3.54 -4.86 4.08
C ASP A 53 2.37 -5.86 4.11
N THR A 54 1.85 -6.10 5.31
CA THR A 54 0.67 -6.92 5.57
C THR A 54 -0.36 -6.17 6.41
N ALA A 55 -1.46 -6.83 6.78
CA ALA A 55 -2.44 -6.32 7.74
C ALA A 55 -3.23 -7.48 8.35
N TYR A 56 -3.80 -7.23 9.54
CA TYR A 56 -4.59 -8.21 10.28
C TYR A 56 -5.69 -8.90 9.46
N SER A 57 -6.35 -8.18 8.55
CA SER A 57 -7.49 -8.69 7.79
C SER A 57 -7.11 -9.29 6.42
N TYR A 58 -5.84 -9.33 6.03
CA TYR A 58 -5.45 -9.82 4.71
C TYR A 58 -5.62 -11.34 4.59
N HIS A 59 -6.27 -11.78 3.49
CA HIS A 59 -6.73 -13.17 3.31
C HIS A 59 -7.72 -13.63 4.40
N ALA A 60 -8.58 -12.73 4.88
CA ALA A 60 -9.76 -13.07 5.67
C ALA A 60 -10.98 -13.28 4.76
N ASN A 61 -11.95 -14.07 5.23
CA ASN A 61 -13.23 -14.26 4.52
C ASN A 61 -14.05 -12.96 4.40
N ASN A 62 -13.80 -11.98 5.28
CA ASN A 62 -14.36 -10.63 5.25
C ASN A 62 -13.50 -9.72 6.15
N LEU A 63 -13.70 -8.40 6.04
CA LEU A 63 -12.93 -7.42 6.81
C LEU A 63 -13.07 -7.59 8.33
N SER A 64 -14.18 -8.15 8.82
CA SER A 64 -14.39 -8.37 10.26
C SER A 64 -13.65 -9.61 10.80
N GLY A 65 -13.02 -10.41 9.92
CA GLY A 65 -12.30 -11.62 10.29
C GLY A 65 -10.80 -11.41 10.38
N LYS A 66 -10.16 -12.25 11.19
CA LYS A 66 -8.71 -12.43 11.20
C LYS A 66 -8.26 -13.08 9.89
N GLY A 67 -7.28 -12.46 9.24
CA GLY A 67 -6.65 -12.92 8.02
C GLY A 67 -5.68 -14.06 8.23
N LYS A 68 -5.19 -14.62 7.12
CA LYS A 68 -4.16 -15.67 7.12
C LYS A 68 -2.79 -15.21 6.67
N CYS A 69 -2.68 -13.96 6.23
CA CYS A 69 -1.44 -13.41 5.70
C CYS A 69 -0.36 -13.27 6.77
N GLU A 70 -0.68 -12.75 7.96
CA GLU A 70 0.29 -12.59 9.06
C GLU A 70 0.86 -13.93 9.53
N GLU A 71 0.00 -14.92 9.80
CA GLU A 71 0.42 -16.27 10.16
C GLU A 71 1.32 -16.89 9.08
N TYR A 72 0.95 -16.73 7.81
CA TYR A 72 1.76 -17.22 6.69
C TYR A 72 3.13 -16.54 6.63
N LEU A 73 3.18 -15.21 6.68
CA LEU A 73 4.43 -14.45 6.63
C LEU A 73 5.33 -14.75 7.83
N GLY A 74 4.77 -14.88 9.04
CA GLY A 74 5.56 -15.24 10.22
C GLY A 74 6.24 -16.61 10.07
N ASN A 75 5.52 -17.62 9.56
CA ASN A 75 6.13 -18.92 9.24
C ASN A 75 7.19 -18.78 8.14
N PHE A 76 6.88 -18.08 7.04
CA PHE A 76 7.82 -17.90 5.92
C PHE A 76 9.12 -17.21 6.36
N LEU A 77 9.04 -16.10 7.09
CA LEU A 77 10.19 -15.34 7.56
C LEU A 77 11.03 -16.14 8.57
N TYR A 78 10.39 -16.88 9.46
CA TYR A 78 11.05 -17.74 10.43
C TYR A 78 11.77 -18.92 9.75
N ASP A 79 11.06 -19.66 8.90
CA ASP A 79 11.57 -20.87 8.26
C ASP A 79 12.75 -20.58 7.32
N ASN A 80 12.78 -19.38 6.71
CA ASN A 80 13.83 -18.96 5.77
C ASN A 80 14.86 -18.00 6.38
N SER A 81 14.74 -17.65 7.68
CA SER A 81 15.65 -16.71 8.37
C SER A 81 15.71 -15.30 7.77
N TYR A 82 14.62 -14.82 7.14
CA TYR A 82 14.58 -13.50 6.49
C TYR A 82 14.14 -12.34 7.41
N ARG A 83 13.75 -12.61 8.66
CA ARG A 83 13.20 -11.57 9.56
C ARG A 83 14.13 -10.35 9.71
N ASP A 84 15.44 -10.57 9.78
CA ASP A 84 16.44 -9.52 9.95
C ASP A 84 16.84 -8.81 8.64
N GLU A 85 16.37 -9.32 7.49
CA GLU A 85 16.67 -8.75 6.16
C GLU A 85 15.62 -7.73 5.70
N ILE A 86 14.49 -7.65 6.41
CA ILE A 86 13.32 -6.88 6.01
C ILE A 86 12.81 -5.98 7.14
N LEU A 87 12.16 -4.89 6.74
CA LEU A 87 11.25 -4.11 7.54
C LEU A 87 9.86 -4.73 7.41
N LEU A 88 9.31 -5.17 8.54
CA LEU A 88 7.99 -5.78 8.61
C LEU A 88 6.94 -4.73 8.99
N SER A 89 5.98 -4.56 8.09
CA SER A 89 4.87 -3.63 8.27
C SER A 89 3.55 -4.37 8.49
N THR A 90 2.81 -4.01 9.53
CA THR A 90 1.41 -4.44 9.72
C THR A 90 0.53 -3.34 10.29
N LYS A 91 -0.78 -3.60 10.41
CA LYS A 91 -1.79 -2.58 10.70
C LYS A 91 -2.83 -3.04 11.72
N LEU A 92 -3.19 -2.14 12.63
CA LEU A 92 -4.31 -2.26 13.55
C LEU A 92 -5.62 -1.99 12.78
N PRO A 93 -6.55 -2.97 12.68
CA PRO A 93 -7.78 -2.83 11.89
C PRO A 93 -8.78 -1.89 12.60
N SER A 94 -8.80 -0.60 12.23
CA SER A 94 -9.59 0.42 12.92
C SER A 94 -11.07 0.12 13.11
N TRP A 95 -11.69 -0.66 12.21
CA TRP A 95 -13.10 -1.04 12.30
C TRP A 95 -13.39 -2.11 13.36
N LEU A 96 -12.40 -2.86 13.83
CA LEU A 96 -12.57 -3.87 14.89
C LEU A 96 -12.39 -3.30 16.30
N ILE A 97 -11.80 -2.10 16.42
CA ILE A 97 -11.46 -1.53 17.72
C ILE A 97 -12.63 -0.78 18.32
N ASN A 98 -13.06 -1.18 19.52
CA ASN A 98 -14.06 -0.48 20.33
C ASN A 98 -13.55 -0.12 21.73
N SER A 99 -12.38 -0.65 22.13
CA SER A 99 -11.80 -0.49 23.46
C SER A 99 -10.26 -0.64 23.44
N LYS A 100 -9.59 -0.27 24.54
CA LYS A 100 -8.14 -0.53 24.74
C LYS A 100 -7.81 -2.02 24.71
N GLU A 101 -8.68 -2.84 25.30
CA GLU A 101 -8.52 -4.30 25.32
C GLU A 101 -8.54 -4.91 23.91
N ASP A 102 -9.35 -4.38 22.97
CA ASP A 102 -9.33 -4.84 21.58
C ASP A 102 -7.96 -4.57 20.92
N MET A 103 -7.35 -3.40 21.21
CA MET A 103 -6.06 -3.00 20.65
C MET A 103 -4.94 -3.91 21.16
N GLU A 104 -4.91 -4.14 22.48
CA GLU A 104 -3.93 -5.00 23.12
C GLU A 104 -4.05 -6.44 22.62
N ASN A 105 -5.27 -7.02 22.62
CA ASN A 105 -5.50 -8.38 22.17
C ASN A 105 -5.10 -8.60 20.71
N ILE A 106 -5.50 -7.69 19.82
CA ILE A 106 -5.14 -7.79 18.40
C ILE A 106 -3.62 -7.66 18.24
N PHE A 107 -2.97 -6.72 18.92
CA PHE A 107 -1.52 -6.56 18.81
C PHE A 107 -0.75 -7.80 19.28
N GLU A 108 -1.17 -8.43 20.39
CA GLU A 108 -0.58 -9.71 20.83
C GLU A 108 -0.79 -10.83 19.80
N GLU A 109 -1.96 -10.90 19.17
CA GLU A 109 -2.21 -11.86 18.11
C GLU A 109 -1.29 -11.62 16.89
N GLN A 110 -1.08 -10.35 16.51
CA GLN A 110 -0.21 -9.99 15.39
C GLN A 110 1.24 -10.42 15.64
N LEU A 111 1.78 -10.19 16.83
CA LEU A 111 3.13 -10.63 17.20
C LEU A 111 3.27 -12.16 17.18
N ASN A 112 2.26 -12.87 17.70
CA ASN A 112 2.24 -14.33 17.69
C ASN A 112 2.21 -14.91 16.28
N ASP A 113 1.34 -14.37 15.42
CA ASP A 113 1.20 -14.81 14.04
C ASP A 113 2.46 -14.52 13.21
N LEU A 114 3.04 -13.33 13.39
CA LEU A 114 4.27 -12.90 12.71
C LEU A 114 5.54 -13.50 13.32
N LYS A 115 5.43 -14.22 14.44
CA LYS A 115 6.53 -14.85 15.19
C LYS A 115 7.67 -13.87 15.52
N THR A 116 7.31 -12.69 15.98
CA THR A 116 8.26 -11.62 16.32
C THR A 116 7.90 -11.00 17.66
N ASP A 117 8.87 -10.43 18.35
CA ASP A 117 8.66 -9.68 19.59
C ASP A 117 8.39 -8.18 19.33
N SER A 118 8.69 -7.72 18.12
CA SER A 118 8.59 -6.33 17.70
C SER A 118 8.18 -6.20 16.22
N ILE A 119 7.41 -5.15 15.92
CA ILE A 119 7.02 -4.73 14.57
C ILE A 119 7.84 -3.51 14.17
N ASP A 120 8.39 -3.49 12.95
CA ASP A 120 9.21 -2.37 12.49
C ASP A 120 8.35 -1.15 12.16
N LEU A 121 7.30 -1.34 11.36
CA LEU A 121 6.38 -0.29 10.95
C LEU A 121 4.94 -0.67 11.33
N TYR A 122 4.35 0.00 12.31
CA TYR A 122 2.98 -0.28 12.75
C TYR A 122 2.04 0.86 12.36
N MET A 123 0.90 0.53 11.75
CA MET A 123 -0.05 1.52 11.27
C MET A 123 -1.44 1.38 11.89
N LEU A 124 -2.09 2.52 12.11
CA LEU A 124 -3.55 2.57 12.21
C LEU A 124 -4.16 2.38 10.80
N HIS A 125 -5.04 1.39 10.60
CA HIS A 125 -5.48 0.98 9.25
C HIS A 125 -6.68 1.80 8.75
N SER A 126 -6.57 2.34 7.53
CA SER A 126 -7.70 2.94 6.78
C SER A 126 -8.43 4.04 7.56
N LEU A 127 -7.68 5.00 8.08
CA LEU A 127 -8.21 6.17 8.75
C LEU A 127 -9.07 7.01 7.80
N ASN A 128 -10.16 7.50 8.36
CA ASN A 128 -11.09 8.47 7.81
C ASN A 128 -11.69 9.28 8.98
N GLU A 129 -12.59 10.22 8.67
CA GLU A 129 -13.29 11.05 9.65
C GLU A 129 -13.85 10.26 10.85
N ASP A 130 -14.61 9.21 10.58
CA ASP A 130 -15.35 8.48 11.61
C ASP A 130 -14.41 7.63 12.48
N THR A 131 -13.45 6.94 11.85
CA THR A 131 -12.48 6.13 12.58
C THR A 131 -11.54 6.99 13.41
N TRP A 132 -11.14 8.17 12.90
CA TRP A 132 -10.29 9.10 13.65
C TRP A 132 -11.00 9.69 14.86
N LYS A 133 -12.26 10.13 14.72
CA LYS A 133 -13.07 10.57 15.86
C LYS A 133 -13.18 9.50 16.92
N LYS A 134 -13.49 8.25 16.54
CA LYS A 134 -13.57 7.13 17.48
C LYS A 134 -12.24 6.90 18.20
N PHE A 135 -11.12 6.93 17.48
CA PHE A 135 -9.79 6.74 18.06
C PHE A 135 -9.40 7.80 19.08
N ARG A 136 -9.82 9.05 18.88
CA ARG A 136 -9.67 10.10 19.90
C ARG A 136 -10.47 9.79 21.16
N GLU A 137 -11.70 9.31 21.02
CA GLU A 137 -12.57 8.99 22.16
C GLU A 137 -12.03 7.84 23.03
N ILE A 138 -11.37 6.85 22.41
CA ILE A 138 -10.83 5.67 23.11
C ILE A 138 -9.35 5.79 23.50
N ASN A 139 -8.77 6.99 23.40
CA ASN A 139 -7.40 7.32 23.74
C ASN A 139 -6.33 6.46 23.01
N ILE A 140 -6.41 6.39 21.68
CA ILE A 140 -5.43 5.66 20.84
C ILE A 140 -3.96 6.07 21.11
N PHE A 141 -3.72 7.33 21.49
CA PHE A 141 -2.38 7.90 21.67
C PHE A 141 -1.63 7.21 22.81
N GLU A 142 -2.29 6.94 23.93
CA GLU A 142 -1.69 6.24 25.07
C GLU A 142 -1.22 4.83 24.68
N PHE A 143 -2.04 4.10 23.92
CA PHE A 143 -1.66 2.78 23.41
C PHE A 143 -0.45 2.85 22.47
N MET A 144 -0.44 3.80 21.54
CA MET A 144 0.69 4.01 20.62
C MET A 144 1.98 4.40 21.37
N ASP A 145 1.86 5.26 22.38
CA ASP A 145 2.99 5.67 23.22
C ASP A 145 3.57 4.47 23.99
N GLU A 146 2.71 3.64 24.59
CA GLU A 146 3.13 2.42 25.28
C GLU A 146 3.88 1.45 24.36
N LEU A 147 3.45 1.28 23.11
CA LEU A 147 4.11 0.41 22.14
C LEU A 147 5.49 0.92 21.72
N LEU A 148 5.63 2.22 21.48
CA LEU A 148 6.92 2.84 21.14
C LEU A 148 7.87 2.80 22.33
N ASP A 149 7.41 3.20 23.52
CA ASP A 149 8.25 3.33 24.71
C ASP A 149 8.73 1.95 25.22
N SER A 150 7.93 0.90 25.00
CA SER A 150 8.32 -0.48 25.30
C SER A 150 9.20 -1.13 24.23
N GLY A 151 9.39 -0.49 23.07
CA GLY A 151 10.16 -1.02 21.95
C GLY A 151 9.48 -2.17 21.19
N ARG A 152 8.19 -2.42 21.46
CA ARG A 152 7.39 -3.44 20.77
C ARG A 152 6.99 -3.01 19.36
N VAL A 153 7.04 -1.70 19.10
CA VAL A 153 6.98 -1.11 17.77
C VAL A 153 8.18 -0.17 17.61
N LYS A 154 8.87 -0.22 16.47
CA LYS A 154 9.96 0.73 16.19
C LYS A 154 9.45 2.07 15.68
N HIS A 155 8.50 2.06 14.75
CA HIS A 155 7.91 3.26 14.17
C HIS A 155 6.39 3.15 14.07
N ILE A 156 5.70 4.27 14.35
CA ILE A 156 4.25 4.37 14.24
C ILE A 156 3.86 5.27 13.06
N GLY A 157 2.88 4.81 12.31
CA GLY A 157 2.29 5.53 11.19
C GLY A 157 0.79 5.30 11.09
N PHE A 158 0.22 5.72 9.97
CA PHE A 158 -1.17 5.45 9.66
C PHE A 158 -1.37 5.19 8.18
N SER A 159 -2.40 4.43 7.84
CA SER A 159 -2.91 4.31 6.48
C SER A 159 -4.20 5.09 6.38
N ALA A 160 -4.42 5.84 5.29
CA ALA A 160 -5.59 6.68 5.14
C ALA A 160 -6.22 6.61 3.75
N HIS A 161 -7.56 6.66 3.75
CA HIS A 161 -8.41 6.82 2.57
C HIS A 161 -9.35 8.01 2.81
N THR A 162 -8.79 9.21 2.83
CA THR A 162 -9.52 10.39 3.30
C THR A 162 -9.07 11.67 2.60
N GLU A 163 -9.90 12.69 2.71
CA GLU A 163 -9.66 14.01 2.12
C GLU A 163 -8.53 14.75 2.85
N MET A 164 -7.97 15.75 2.19
CA MET A 164 -6.82 16.52 2.69
C MET A 164 -7.04 17.08 4.10
N ASP A 165 -8.23 17.64 4.39
CA ASP A 165 -8.56 18.21 5.71
C ASP A 165 -8.36 17.19 6.85
N TRP A 166 -8.69 15.92 6.61
CA TRP A 166 -8.53 14.86 7.61
C TRP A 166 -7.09 14.38 7.75
N ILE A 167 -6.28 14.47 6.69
CA ILE A 167 -4.84 14.21 6.80
C ILE A 167 -4.19 15.24 7.72
N VAL A 168 -4.55 16.52 7.58
CA VAL A 168 -4.06 17.60 8.44
C VAL A 168 -4.44 17.32 9.89
N ASP A 169 -5.71 17.05 10.17
CA ASP A 169 -6.19 16.74 11.52
C ASP A 169 -5.46 15.54 12.14
N ILE A 170 -5.26 14.44 11.40
CA ILE A 170 -4.56 13.23 11.89
C ILE A 170 -3.11 13.55 12.26
N VAL A 171 -2.41 14.30 11.41
CA VAL A 171 -0.99 14.65 11.61
C VAL A 171 -0.82 15.62 12.79
N ASP A 172 -1.71 16.61 12.91
CA ASP A 172 -1.63 17.63 13.96
C ASP A 172 -2.01 17.07 15.34
N ASP A 173 -2.91 16.08 15.40
CA ASP A 173 -3.37 15.48 16.64
C ASP A 173 -2.31 14.56 17.30
N TYR A 174 -1.31 14.04 16.57
CA TYR A 174 -0.27 13.15 17.13
C TYR A 174 1.13 13.35 16.53
N GLU A 175 1.99 14.04 17.28
CA GLU A 175 3.35 14.42 16.84
C GLU A 175 4.32 13.25 16.60
N ARG A 176 4.04 12.09 17.19
CA ARG A 176 4.90 10.90 17.10
C ARG A 176 4.60 10.00 15.90
N PHE A 177 3.63 10.34 15.05
CA PHE A 177 3.57 9.69 13.73
C PHE A 177 4.84 9.95 12.96
N GLU A 178 5.39 8.95 12.28
CA GLU A 178 6.64 9.04 11.52
C GLU A 178 6.48 8.75 10.03
N PHE A 179 5.42 8.07 9.63
CA PHE A 179 5.13 7.75 8.24
C PHE A 179 3.62 7.57 7.99
N ALA A 180 3.22 7.60 6.72
CA ALA A 180 1.86 7.31 6.32
C ALA A 180 1.80 6.51 5.00
N LEU A 181 0.76 5.69 4.89
CA LEU A 181 0.40 4.94 3.69
C LEU A 181 -0.86 5.56 3.07
N THR A 182 -0.70 6.24 1.93
CA THR A 182 -1.79 6.86 1.17
C THR A 182 -1.86 6.30 -0.24
N GLN A 183 -3.00 6.46 -0.91
CA GLN A 183 -3.12 6.10 -2.32
C GLN A 183 -2.54 7.20 -3.22
N LEU A 184 -1.83 6.81 -4.27
CA LEU A 184 -1.47 7.71 -5.36
C LEU A 184 -1.19 6.91 -6.63
N ASN A 185 -1.70 7.40 -7.76
CA ASN A 185 -1.32 7.00 -9.11
C ASN A 185 -1.62 8.18 -10.06
N TYR A 186 -1.17 8.09 -11.31
CA TYR A 186 -1.28 9.21 -12.25
C TYR A 186 -2.72 9.61 -12.62
N LEU A 187 -3.73 8.75 -12.38
CA LEU A 187 -5.14 9.13 -12.54
C LEU A 187 -5.70 9.86 -11.32
N ASP A 188 -5.22 9.50 -10.14
CA ASP A 188 -5.87 9.82 -8.86
C ASP A 188 -5.15 10.94 -8.08
N GLU A 189 -4.41 11.82 -8.77
CA GLU A 189 -3.72 12.98 -8.18
C GLU A 189 -4.60 13.90 -7.30
N ARG A 190 -5.90 13.93 -7.58
CA ARG A 190 -6.89 14.80 -6.90
C ARG A 190 -8.04 14.00 -6.30
N TYR A 191 -7.83 12.70 -6.08
CA TYR A 191 -8.83 11.83 -5.46
C TYR A 191 -8.39 11.52 -4.03
N GLN A 192 -9.28 11.77 -3.06
CA GLN A 192 -8.91 11.82 -1.64
C GLN A 192 -7.81 12.88 -1.42
N SER A 193 -6.90 12.67 -0.48
CA SER A 193 -5.75 13.55 -0.29
C SER A 193 -4.81 13.63 -1.50
N GLY A 194 -4.79 12.58 -2.35
CA GLY A 194 -4.06 12.56 -3.61
C GLY A 194 -2.60 12.99 -3.48
N ARG A 195 -2.12 13.75 -4.47
CA ARG A 195 -0.74 14.25 -4.52
C ARG A 195 -0.46 15.29 -3.44
N GLU A 196 -1.42 16.18 -3.17
CA GLU A 196 -1.30 17.23 -2.15
C GLU A 196 -1.08 16.64 -0.75
N GLY A 197 -1.75 15.53 -0.43
CA GLY A 197 -1.53 14.79 0.80
C GLY A 197 -0.11 14.24 0.93
N VAL A 198 0.44 13.67 -0.14
CA VAL A 198 1.83 13.16 -0.17
C VAL A 198 2.83 14.30 0.04
N GLU A 199 2.63 15.42 -0.64
CA GLU A 199 3.46 16.63 -0.50
C GLU A 199 3.39 17.19 0.92
N TYR A 200 2.20 17.24 1.53
CA TYR A 200 2.01 17.67 2.91
C TYR A 200 2.73 16.76 3.91
N LEU A 201 2.55 15.44 3.79
CA LEU A 201 3.23 14.47 4.66
C LEU A 201 4.76 14.63 4.56
N SER A 202 5.27 14.76 3.34
CA SER A 202 6.70 14.98 3.09
C SER A 202 7.20 16.31 3.68
N TYR A 203 6.43 17.39 3.56
CA TYR A 203 6.74 18.70 4.17
C TYR A 203 6.87 18.61 5.71
N HIS A 204 6.07 17.75 6.35
CA HIS A 204 6.16 17.45 7.78
C HIS A 204 7.22 16.40 8.14
N ASN A 205 8.07 16.02 7.18
CA ASN A 205 9.11 14.99 7.31
C ASN A 205 8.54 13.61 7.72
N LEU A 206 7.28 13.33 7.38
CA LEU A 206 6.71 12.00 7.50
C LEU A 206 7.12 11.17 6.29
N GLY A 207 7.47 9.91 6.52
CA GLY A 207 7.74 8.98 5.44
C GLY A 207 6.47 8.71 4.64
N THR A 208 6.56 8.70 3.31
CA THR A 208 5.40 8.42 2.46
C THR A 208 5.52 7.07 1.77
N MET A 209 4.53 6.23 2.03
CA MET A 209 4.35 4.93 1.39
C MET A 209 3.13 5.03 0.48
N ILE A 210 3.23 4.52 -0.74
CA ILE A 210 2.14 4.59 -1.72
C ILE A 210 1.49 3.22 -1.90
N MET A 211 0.17 3.17 -1.73
CA MET A 211 -0.65 2.02 -2.15
C MET A 211 -1.43 2.34 -3.43
N GLU A 212 -2.01 1.28 -4.01
CA GLU A 212 -2.81 1.33 -5.24
C GLU A 212 -2.10 1.96 -6.47
N PRO A 213 -0.79 1.73 -6.67
CA PRO A 213 -0.04 2.38 -7.75
C PRO A 213 -0.59 2.05 -9.15
N LEU A 214 -1.24 0.89 -9.28
CA LEU A 214 -1.79 0.37 -10.54
C LEU A 214 -3.32 0.29 -10.53
N ARG A 215 -3.98 0.85 -9.51
CA ARG A 215 -5.45 0.85 -9.37
C ARG A 215 -6.07 -0.55 -9.52
N GLY A 216 -5.55 -1.49 -8.73
CA GLY A 216 -5.96 -2.90 -8.80
C GLY A 216 -5.59 -3.62 -10.10
N GLY A 217 -4.58 -3.13 -10.82
CA GLY A 217 -4.12 -3.67 -12.11
C GLY A 217 -4.78 -3.01 -13.34
N ARG A 218 -5.74 -2.11 -13.15
CA ARG A 218 -6.49 -1.48 -14.26
C ARG A 218 -5.65 -0.56 -15.13
N LEU A 219 -4.54 -0.02 -14.61
CA LEU A 219 -3.64 0.82 -15.41
C LEU A 219 -2.74 0.01 -16.36
N VAL A 220 -2.74 -1.31 -16.24
CA VAL A 220 -1.81 -2.20 -16.95
C VAL A 220 -2.50 -3.37 -17.65
N GLN A 221 -3.73 -3.71 -17.24
CA GLN A 221 -4.54 -4.75 -17.86
C GLN A 221 -5.59 -4.14 -18.79
N ASN A 222 -5.76 -4.73 -19.97
CA ASN A 222 -6.75 -4.31 -20.97
C ASN A 222 -6.71 -2.81 -21.29
N VAL A 223 -5.50 -2.25 -21.39
CA VAL A 223 -5.31 -0.83 -21.72
C VAL A 223 -5.97 -0.53 -23.07
N PRO A 224 -6.87 0.46 -23.16
CA PRO A 224 -7.55 0.79 -24.40
C PRO A 224 -6.59 1.16 -25.53
N GLN A 225 -6.94 0.83 -26.77
CA GLN A 225 -6.05 0.98 -27.92
C GLN A 225 -5.63 2.43 -28.17
N ASP A 226 -6.55 3.38 -28.05
CA ASP A 226 -6.30 4.82 -28.14
C ASP A 226 -5.40 5.34 -26.99
N ILE A 227 -5.49 4.76 -25.80
CA ILE A 227 -4.52 5.05 -24.72
C ILE A 227 -3.14 4.49 -25.06
N MET A 228 -3.07 3.29 -25.62
CA MET A 228 -1.80 2.73 -26.11
C MET A 228 -1.19 3.60 -27.21
N GLU A 229 -2.01 4.13 -28.13
CA GLU A 229 -1.58 5.05 -29.18
C GLU A 229 -0.97 6.34 -28.61
N LEU A 230 -1.51 6.87 -27.50
CA LEU A 230 -0.91 8.00 -26.78
C LEU A 230 0.44 7.62 -26.18
N TRP A 231 0.55 6.48 -25.48
CA TRP A 231 1.84 6.01 -24.97
C TRP A 231 2.87 5.79 -26.09
N ASP A 232 2.41 5.37 -27.28
CA ASP A 232 3.23 5.21 -28.47
C ASP A 232 3.70 6.55 -29.09
N MET A 233 3.25 7.71 -28.58
CA MET A 233 3.80 9.01 -28.96
C MET A 233 5.09 9.36 -28.20
N ALA A 234 5.39 8.69 -27.07
CA ALA A 234 6.60 8.95 -26.31
C ALA A 234 7.87 8.63 -27.10
N GLU A 235 8.91 9.46 -26.96
CA GLU A 235 10.22 9.20 -27.56
C GLU A 235 10.87 7.94 -26.95
N GLU A 236 10.81 7.83 -25.62
CA GLU A 236 11.24 6.64 -24.89
C GLU A 236 10.07 5.69 -24.68
N LYS A 237 10.22 4.46 -25.20
CA LYS A 237 9.18 3.43 -25.10
C LYS A 237 9.20 2.78 -23.73
N ARG A 238 8.04 2.80 -23.07
CA ARG A 238 7.80 2.18 -21.78
C ARG A 238 6.48 1.41 -21.83
N THR A 239 6.39 0.34 -21.06
CA THR A 239 5.11 -0.35 -20.86
C THR A 239 4.18 0.50 -19.98
N PRO A 240 2.86 0.30 -20.03
CA PRO A 240 1.93 0.98 -19.10
C PRO A 240 2.29 0.77 -17.62
N LEU A 241 2.84 -0.40 -17.29
CA LEU A 241 3.36 -0.72 -15.97
C LEU A 241 4.52 0.19 -15.58
N GLU A 242 5.51 0.31 -16.48
CA GLU A 242 6.65 1.19 -16.27
C GLU A 242 6.23 2.65 -16.17
N TRP A 243 5.28 3.13 -17.00
CA TRP A 243 4.74 4.49 -16.88
C TRP A 243 4.15 4.77 -15.50
N ALA A 244 3.33 3.84 -14.99
CA ALA A 244 2.68 4.00 -13.69
C ALA A 244 3.70 4.07 -12.54
N PHE A 245 4.71 3.21 -12.55
CA PHE A 245 5.74 3.21 -11.51
C PHE A 245 6.72 4.37 -11.63
N GLN A 246 7.20 4.67 -12.84
CA GLN A 246 8.12 5.78 -13.05
C GLN A 246 7.46 7.10 -12.63
N TYR A 247 6.17 7.28 -12.89
CA TYR A 247 5.44 8.47 -12.43
C TYR A 247 5.57 8.67 -10.91
N LEU A 248 5.41 7.61 -10.12
CA LEU A 248 5.54 7.67 -8.66
C LEU A 248 7.00 7.81 -8.22
N TRP A 249 7.91 7.03 -8.80
CA TRP A 249 9.33 7.09 -8.45
C TRP A 249 10.03 8.36 -8.94
N ASN A 250 9.45 9.10 -9.87
CA ASN A 250 9.96 10.39 -10.30
C ASN A 250 9.82 11.46 -9.20
N MET A 251 8.84 11.32 -8.30
CA MET A 251 8.59 12.24 -7.17
C MET A 251 9.60 12.00 -6.05
N GLU A 252 10.13 13.08 -5.46
CA GLU A 252 11.06 12.96 -4.34
C GLU A 252 10.35 12.64 -3.02
N GLU A 253 9.10 13.09 -2.93
CA GLU A 253 8.23 12.96 -1.77
C GLU A 253 7.87 11.51 -1.50
N VAL A 254 7.79 10.66 -2.54
CA VAL A 254 7.46 9.22 -2.47
C VAL A 254 8.68 8.43 -1.96
N ASN A 255 8.60 7.77 -0.81
CA ASN A 255 9.75 6.98 -0.32
C ASN A 255 9.72 5.53 -0.81
N THR A 256 8.54 4.92 -0.87
CA THR A 256 8.35 3.55 -1.37
C THR A 256 6.96 3.37 -1.95
N VAL A 257 6.85 2.49 -2.94
CA VAL A 257 5.60 2.10 -3.58
C VAL A 257 5.34 0.64 -3.26
N LEU A 258 4.20 0.36 -2.62
CA LEU A 258 3.75 -1.00 -2.32
C LEU A 258 3.02 -1.59 -3.54
N SER A 259 3.59 -2.66 -4.09
CA SER A 259 2.97 -3.40 -5.18
C SER A 259 2.52 -4.78 -4.73
N GLY A 260 1.25 -5.13 -4.98
CA GLY A 260 0.78 -6.50 -4.89
C GLY A 260 1.18 -7.26 -6.16
N MET A 261 2.11 -8.21 -6.03
CA MET A 261 2.64 -9.01 -7.13
C MET A 261 2.24 -10.47 -6.89
N ASN A 262 1.63 -11.12 -7.89
CA ASN A 262 1.09 -12.48 -7.77
C ASN A 262 1.72 -13.50 -8.72
N SER A 263 2.79 -13.12 -9.42
CA SER A 263 3.61 -14.03 -10.21
C SER A 263 5.09 -13.64 -10.14
N LEU A 264 5.98 -14.59 -10.39
CA LEU A 264 7.42 -14.35 -10.40
C LEU A 264 7.84 -13.37 -11.50
N GLU A 265 7.15 -13.40 -12.64
CA GLU A 265 7.38 -12.46 -13.75
C GLU A 265 7.11 -11.01 -13.33
N GLN A 266 6.01 -10.77 -12.61
CA GLN A 266 5.70 -9.43 -12.09
C GLN A 266 6.77 -8.95 -11.10
N VAL A 267 7.24 -9.81 -10.20
CA VAL A 267 8.31 -9.44 -9.27
C VAL A 267 9.59 -9.09 -10.03
N LYS A 268 9.98 -9.91 -11.01
CA LYS A 268 11.17 -9.66 -11.85
C LYS A 268 11.06 -8.35 -12.62
N GLU A 269 9.94 -8.12 -13.32
CA GLU A 269 9.71 -6.92 -14.12
C GLU A 269 9.70 -5.67 -13.23
N ASN A 270 9.00 -5.70 -12.11
CA ASN A 270 8.94 -4.56 -11.19
C ASN A 270 10.31 -4.23 -10.58
N ILE A 271 11.10 -5.25 -10.22
CA ILE A 271 12.47 -5.06 -9.72
C ILE A 271 13.39 -4.49 -10.80
N GLU A 272 13.27 -4.97 -12.04
CA GLU A 272 14.03 -4.43 -13.17
C GLU A 272 13.74 -2.94 -13.36
N ILE A 273 12.46 -2.55 -13.39
CA ILE A 273 12.06 -1.13 -13.49
C ILE A 273 12.58 -0.34 -12.28
N ALA A 274 12.40 -0.84 -11.06
CA ALA A 274 12.88 -0.17 -9.85
C ALA A 274 14.40 0.08 -9.87
N ASN A 275 15.18 -0.86 -10.40
CA ASN A 275 16.64 -0.73 -10.48
C ASN A 275 17.13 0.41 -11.38
N ARG A 276 16.34 0.76 -12.41
CA ARG A 276 16.65 1.84 -13.37
C ARG A 276 15.87 3.12 -13.11
N SER A 277 15.10 3.19 -12.02
CA SER A 277 14.28 4.35 -11.68
C SER A 277 15.03 5.33 -10.78
N GLU A 278 14.90 6.62 -11.05
CA GLU A 278 15.47 7.71 -10.25
C GLU A 278 14.49 8.88 -10.13
N ILE A 279 14.69 9.73 -9.13
CA ILE A 279 13.92 10.99 -9.00
C ILE A 279 14.25 11.86 -10.21
N ASN A 280 13.25 12.57 -10.75
CA ASN A 280 13.43 13.43 -11.93
C ASN A 280 14.01 12.71 -13.16
N SER A 281 13.67 11.42 -13.33
CA SER A 281 14.10 10.60 -14.48
C SER A 281 13.13 10.63 -15.66
N ILE A 282 11.92 11.16 -15.47
CA ILE A 282 10.95 11.38 -16.55
C ILE A 282 11.13 12.79 -17.11
N SER A 283 11.10 12.92 -18.44
CA SER A 283 11.18 14.22 -19.13
C SER A 283 9.90 15.07 -18.95
N GLU A 284 10.00 16.39 -19.12
CA GLU A 284 8.81 17.27 -19.08
C GLU A 284 7.76 16.87 -20.14
N ASN A 285 8.20 16.44 -21.33
CA ASN A 285 7.31 15.96 -22.39
C ASN A 285 6.56 14.69 -21.98
N ASP A 286 7.27 13.75 -21.36
CA ASP A 286 6.67 12.51 -20.86
C ASP A 286 5.70 12.78 -19.69
N LEU A 287 6.02 13.74 -18.80
CA LEU A 287 5.11 14.18 -17.74
C LEU A 287 3.82 14.79 -18.32
N GLU A 288 3.93 15.55 -19.41
CA GLU A 288 2.74 16.09 -20.08
C GLU A 288 1.92 14.99 -20.77
N LEU A 289 2.59 14.01 -21.39
CA LEU A 289 1.92 12.84 -21.96
C LEU A 289 1.16 12.04 -20.89
N ILE A 290 1.75 11.86 -19.69
CA ILE A 290 1.06 11.20 -18.58
C ILE A 290 -0.22 11.95 -18.20
N LYS A 291 -0.21 13.28 -18.19
CA LYS A 291 -1.41 14.09 -17.92
C LYS A 291 -2.45 13.95 -19.03
N GLU A 292 -2.03 13.91 -20.28
CA GLU A 292 -2.92 13.70 -21.43
C GLU A 292 -3.61 12.34 -21.35
N VAL A 293 -2.85 11.27 -21.09
CA VAL A 293 -3.41 9.93 -20.85
C VAL A 293 -4.37 9.93 -19.66
N ALA A 294 -3.99 10.60 -18.56
CA ALA A 294 -4.87 10.71 -17.40
C ALA A 294 -6.18 11.45 -17.71
N TRP A 295 -6.11 12.49 -18.54
CA TRP A 295 -7.28 13.23 -18.99
C TRP A 295 -8.20 12.38 -19.86
N GLU A 296 -7.64 11.62 -20.81
CA GLU A 296 -8.41 10.72 -21.69
C GLU A 296 -9.10 9.61 -20.90
N TYR A 297 -8.41 8.97 -19.96
CA TYR A 297 -9.04 8.01 -19.06
C TYR A 297 -10.22 8.60 -18.27
N LYS A 298 -10.15 9.88 -17.90
CA LYS A 298 -11.21 10.58 -17.16
C LYS A 298 -12.41 10.96 -18.04
N GLN A 299 -12.24 11.08 -19.35
CA GLN A 299 -13.37 11.35 -20.27
C GLN A 299 -14.27 10.13 -20.48
N ARG A 300 -13.79 8.95 -20.12
CA ARG A 300 -14.50 7.69 -20.34
C ARG A 300 -15.58 7.44 -19.31
N LYS A 301 -16.69 6.87 -19.76
CA LYS A 301 -17.83 6.55 -18.90
C LYS A 301 -17.50 5.36 -17.99
N GLY A 302 -17.51 5.61 -16.69
CA GLY A 302 -17.31 4.63 -15.63
C GLY A 302 -17.39 5.33 -14.28
N ASN A 303 -17.05 4.64 -13.20
CA ASN A 303 -16.88 5.23 -11.87
C ASN A 303 -15.39 5.26 -11.47
N ASP A 304 -15.10 5.83 -10.29
CA ASP A 304 -13.73 6.01 -9.80
C ASP A 304 -13.23 4.88 -8.88
N CYS A 305 -13.91 3.73 -8.86
CA CYS A 305 -13.50 2.58 -8.05
C CYS A 305 -12.09 2.11 -8.43
N THR A 306 -11.24 1.91 -7.43
CA THR A 306 -9.85 1.45 -7.60
C THR A 306 -9.68 -0.07 -7.47
N GLY A 307 -10.74 -0.80 -7.09
CA GLY A 307 -10.70 -2.25 -6.89
C GLY A 307 -10.08 -2.67 -5.54
N CYS A 308 -9.95 -1.74 -4.59
CA CYS A 308 -9.38 -1.97 -3.26
C CYS A 308 -10.16 -2.97 -2.40
N GLY A 309 -11.48 -3.01 -2.54
CA GLY A 309 -12.35 -3.88 -1.75
C GLY A 309 -12.71 -3.33 -0.36
N TYR A 310 -12.30 -2.12 0.02
CA TYR A 310 -12.67 -1.52 1.32
C TYR A 310 -14.17 -1.24 1.48
N CYS A 311 -14.92 -1.25 0.38
CA CYS A 311 -16.38 -1.21 0.39
C CYS A 311 -17.05 -2.56 0.76
N MET A 312 -16.26 -3.61 1.01
CA MET A 312 -16.74 -4.97 1.30
C MET A 312 -16.50 -5.36 2.76
N PRO A 313 -17.40 -6.14 3.40
CA PRO A 313 -18.65 -6.66 2.86
C PRO A 313 -19.73 -5.58 2.78
N CYS A 314 -20.49 -5.56 1.69
CA CYS A 314 -21.67 -4.72 1.60
C CYS A 314 -22.77 -5.25 2.54
N PRO A 315 -23.43 -4.41 3.36
CA PRO A 315 -24.50 -4.85 4.28
C PRO A 315 -25.73 -5.44 3.56
N HIS A 316 -25.85 -5.21 2.26
CA HIS A 316 -26.90 -5.76 1.41
C HIS A 316 -26.44 -6.98 0.58
N GLY A 317 -25.23 -7.49 0.80
CA GLY A 317 -24.70 -8.67 0.11
C GLY A 317 -24.31 -8.43 -1.35
N VAL A 318 -24.14 -7.17 -1.77
CA VAL A 318 -23.70 -6.82 -3.12
C VAL A 318 -22.18 -6.90 -3.20
N ASP A 319 -21.65 -7.58 -4.22
CA ASP A 319 -20.23 -7.48 -4.57
C ASP A 319 -19.95 -6.14 -5.25
N VAL A 320 -19.86 -5.08 -4.46
CA VAL A 320 -19.68 -3.70 -4.96
C VAL A 320 -18.41 -3.58 -5.79
N ALA A 321 -17.32 -4.18 -5.31
CA ALA A 321 -16.03 -4.17 -5.99
C ALA A 321 -16.10 -4.90 -7.34
N GLY A 322 -16.71 -6.09 -7.38
CA GLY A 322 -16.96 -6.84 -8.61
C GLY A 322 -17.89 -6.12 -9.57
N CYS A 323 -19.03 -5.60 -9.10
CA CYS A 323 -19.96 -4.83 -9.92
C CYS A 323 -19.29 -3.62 -10.57
N PHE A 324 -18.46 -2.89 -9.83
CA PHE A 324 -17.72 -1.76 -10.39
C PHE A 324 -16.57 -2.20 -11.30
N ARG A 325 -15.97 -3.36 -11.09
CA ARG A 325 -15.04 -3.95 -12.06
C ARG A 325 -15.75 -4.20 -13.39
N GLU A 326 -16.90 -4.86 -13.36
CA GLU A 326 -17.67 -5.15 -14.58
C GLU A 326 -18.23 -3.88 -15.24
N TYR A 327 -18.74 -2.93 -14.45
CA TYR A 327 -19.25 -1.66 -14.97
C TYR A 327 -18.15 -0.84 -15.66
N ASN A 328 -16.93 -0.87 -15.11
CA ASN A 328 -15.79 -0.13 -15.64
C ASN A 328 -15.04 -0.87 -16.75
N VAL A 329 -15.51 -2.04 -17.23
CA VAL A 329 -14.93 -2.71 -18.41
C VAL A 329 -15.00 -1.83 -19.67
N ALA A 330 -15.94 -0.88 -19.69
CA ALA A 330 -16.10 0.10 -20.77
C ALA A 330 -15.31 1.42 -20.56
N LYS A 331 -14.60 1.56 -19.43
CA LYS A 331 -13.68 2.67 -19.16
C LYS A 331 -12.28 2.32 -19.66
#